data_AF-D1AR64-F1
#
_entry.id   AF-D1AR64-F1
#
_cell.length_a   1.000
_cell.length_b   1.000
_cell.length_c   1.000
_cell.angle_alpha   90.00
_cell.angle_beta   90.00
_cell.angle_gamma   90.00
#
_symmetry.space_group_name_H-M   'P 1'
#
loop_
_entity.id
_entity.type
_entity.pdbx_description
1 polymer ?
#
loop_
_entity_poly.entity_id
_entity_poly.type
_entity_poly.pdbx_seq_one_letter_code
_entity_poly.pdbx_strand_id
1 'polypeptide(L)' 'MRKMKRIILLIAVIGLILITAGYGYYIKEKETFYNCTQAKLKGYYNIPKESKLYRKSLDRDNNGVACEVSEDQL' A
#
# COMPACT_ATOMS: atom_id res chain seq x y z
N MET A 1 2.67 -39.86 -24.93
CA MET A 1 1.94 -38.57 -24.99
C MET A 1 0.97 -38.31 -23.82
N ARG A 2 0.22 -39.30 -23.32
CA ARG A 2 -0.75 -39.09 -22.21
C ARG A 2 -0.12 -38.61 -20.89
N LYS A 3 1.07 -39.12 -20.55
CA LYS A 3 1.86 -38.66 -19.39
C LYS A 3 2.34 -37.21 -19.55
N MET A 4 2.82 -36.85 -20.73
CA MET A 4 3.24 -35.48 -21.09
C MET A 4 2.08 -34.46 -21.01
N LYS A 5 0.88 -34.83 -21.51
CA LYS A 5 -0.31 -33.97 -21.40
C LYS A 5 -0.71 -33.71 -19.96
N ARG A 6 -0.59 -34.71 -19.06
CA ARG A 6 -0.84 -34.54 -17.62
C ARG A 6 0.18 -33.61 -16.96
N ILE A 7 1.46 -33.75 -17.30
CA ILE A 7 2.53 -32.88 -16.77
C ILE A 7 2.33 -31.42 -17.22
N ILE A 8 2.04 -31.20 -18.51
CA ILE A 8 1.76 -29.86 -19.03
C ILE A 8 0.55 -29.22 -18.34
N LEU A 9 -0.50 -30.02 -18.11
CA LEU A 9 -1.72 -29.55 -17.44
C LEU A 9 -1.46 -29.19 -15.97
N LEU A 10 -0.62 -29.96 -15.26
CA LEU A 10 -0.22 -29.63 -13.88
C LEU A 10 0.61 -28.34 -13.80
N ILE A 11 1.56 -28.14 -14.72
CA ILE A 11 2.38 -26.92 -14.76
C ILE A 11 1.51 -25.70 -15.06
N ALA A 12 0.56 -25.81 -16.01
CA ALA A 12 -0.36 -24.73 -16.33
C ALA A 12 -1.23 -24.33 -15.13
N VAL A 13 -1.73 -25.31 -14.37
CA VAL A 13 -2.54 -25.07 -13.16
C VAL A 13 -1.72 -24.38 -12.07
N ILE A 14 -0.49 -24.84 -11.82
CA ILE A 14 0.42 -24.22 -10.83
C ILE A 14 0.80 -22.79 -11.25
N GLY A 15 1.13 -22.60 -12.53
CA GLY A 15 1.43 -21.28 -13.08
C GLY A 15 0.26 -20.30 -12.91
N LEU A 16 -0.98 -20.75 -13.17
CA LEU A 16 -2.17 -19.92 -12.98
C LEU A 16 -2.36 -19.51 -11.52
N ILE A 17 -2.13 -20.42 -10.57
CA ILE A 17 -2.26 -20.16 -9.12
C ILE A 17 -1.21 -19.15 -8.64
N LEU A 18 0.04 -19.28 -9.11
CA LEU A 18 1.11 -18.35 -8.73
C LEU A 18 0.87 -16.94 -9.29
N ILE A 19 0.30 -16.84 -10.49
CA ILE A 19 -0.07 -15.56 -11.09
C ILE A 19 -1.19 -14.90 -10.27
N THR A 20 -2.27 -15.59 -9.94
CA THR A 20 -3.38 -14.98 -9.20
C THR A 20 -2.98 -14.52 -7.80
N ALA A 21 -2.19 -15.31 -7.07
CA ALA A 21 -1.66 -14.90 -5.76
C ALA A 21 -0.66 -13.73 -5.86
N GLY A 22 0.22 -13.76 -6.86
CA GLY A 22 1.21 -12.70 -7.09
C GLY A 22 0.58 -11.35 -7.48
N TYR A 23 -0.49 -11.38 -8.29
CA TYR A 23 -1.21 -10.17 -8.69
C TYR A 23 -1.89 -9.46 -7.51
N GLY A 24 -2.47 -10.21 -6.56
CA GLY A 24 -3.11 -9.63 -5.37
C GLY A 24 -2.13 -8.92 -4.44
N TYR A 25 -0.88 -9.35 -4.39
CA TYR A 25 0.17 -8.70 -3.61
C TYR A 25 0.72 -7.43 -4.29
N TYR A 26 0.74 -7.41 -5.63
CA TYR A 26 1.39 -6.32 -6.37
C TYR A 26 0.59 -5.01 -6.34
N ILE A 27 -0.73 -5.08 -6.19
CA ILE A 27 -1.59 -3.89 -6.10
C ILE A 27 -1.71 -3.47 -4.62
N LYS A 28 -0.60 -3.00 -4.02
CA LYS A 28 -0.68 -2.23 -2.79
C LYS A 28 -1.10 -0.82 -3.17
N GLU A 29 -2.41 -0.57 -3.16
CA GLU A 29 -3.00 0.73 -3.49
C GLU A 29 -2.33 1.83 -2.66
N LYS A 30 -1.96 2.93 -3.33
CA LYS A 30 -1.42 4.11 -2.68
C LYS A 30 -2.52 4.68 -1.81
N GLU A 31 -2.51 4.35 -0.53
CA GLU A 31 -3.47 4.87 0.42
C GLU A 31 -3.36 6.40 0.41
N THR A 32 -4.40 7.10 -0.03
CA THR A 32 -4.42 8.57 -0.02
C THR A 32 -5.42 9.03 1.02
N PHE A 33 -4.98 9.91 1.92
CA PHE A 33 -5.87 10.49 2.92
C PHE A 33 -6.45 11.79 2.41
N TYR A 34 -7.76 11.96 2.57
CA TYR A 34 -8.45 13.22 2.29
C TYR A 34 -8.04 14.31 3.29
N ASN A 35 -7.95 13.93 4.57
CA ASN A 35 -7.56 14.82 5.66
C ASN A 35 -6.77 14.06 6.73
N CYS A 36 -6.16 14.79 7.66
CA CYS A 36 -5.38 14.18 8.73
C CYS A 36 -6.23 13.37 9.72
N THR A 37 -7.52 13.66 9.89
CA THR A 37 -8.40 12.83 10.71
C THR A 37 -8.43 11.39 10.20
N GLN A 38 -8.59 11.20 8.89
CA GLN A 38 -8.57 9.89 8.27
C GLN A 38 -7.20 9.19 8.41
N ALA A 39 -6.11 9.94 8.25
CA ALA A 39 -4.74 9.41 8.42
C ALA A 39 -4.52 8.92 9.86
N LYS A 40 -4.87 9.74 10.84
CA LYS A 40 -4.72 9.46 12.28
C LYS A 40 -5.59 8.29 12.73
N LEU A 41 -6.83 8.18 12.23
CA LEU A 41 -7.72 7.03 12.48
C LEU A 41 -7.10 5.70 12.01
N LYS A 42 -6.20 5.74 11.02
CA LYS A 42 -5.47 4.58 10.52
C LYS A 42 -4.05 4.46 11.09
N GLY A 43 -3.71 5.28 12.08
CA GLY A 43 -2.43 5.23 12.78
C GLY A 43 -1.29 5.95 12.08
N TYR A 44 -1.56 6.76 11.05
CA TYR A 44 -0.53 7.54 10.35
C TYR A 44 -0.40 8.93 10.98
N TYR A 45 0.81 9.22 11.48
CA TYR A 45 1.21 10.47 12.10
C TYR A 45 2.59 10.89 11.59
N ASN A 46 2.92 12.18 11.71
CA ASN A 46 4.24 12.73 11.38
C ASN A 46 4.74 12.25 10.00
N ILE A 47 3.91 12.40 8.96
CA ILE A 47 4.16 11.86 7.62
C ILE A 47 5.20 12.75 6.92
N PRO A 48 6.45 12.31 6.74
CA PRO A 48 7.49 13.14 6.17
C PRO A 48 7.31 13.31 4.65
N LYS A 49 7.87 14.36 4.07
CA LYS A 49 7.75 14.72 2.64
C LYS A 49 8.16 13.62 1.67
N GLU A 50 9.06 12.73 2.09
CA GLU A 50 9.55 11.58 1.32
C GLU A 50 8.52 10.43 1.29
N SER A 51 7.55 10.44 2.19
CA SER A 51 6.51 9.43 2.25
C SER A 51 5.59 9.49 1.04
N LYS A 52 5.24 8.31 0.50
CA LYS A 52 4.19 8.20 -0.53
C LYS A 52 2.83 8.69 -0.05
N LEU A 53 2.62 8.80 1.26
CA LEU A 53 1.40 9.28 1.90
C LEU A 53 1.40 10.80 2.09
N TYR A 54 2.53 11.48 1.90
CA TYR A 54 2.64 12.92 2.03
C TYR A 54 1.82 13.63 0.95
N ARG A 55 1.08 14.66 1.36
CA ARG A 55 0.40 15.57 0.47
C ARG A 55 0.53 16.97 1.05
N LYS A 56 0.86 17.95 0.22
CA LYS A 56 0.93 19.36 0.62
C LYS A 56 -0.38 19.87 1.27
N SER A 57 -1.53 19.31 0.89
CA SER A 57 -2.83 19.63 1.50
C SER A 57 -3.01 19.12 2.93
N LEU A 58 -2.17 18.19 3.38
CA LEU A 58 -2.17 17.62 4.73
C LEU A 58 -1.10 18.25 5.63
N ASP A 59 -0.18 19.01 5.04
CA ASP A 59 0.87 19.78 5.69
C ASP A 59 0.42 21.26 5.74
N ARG A 60 -0.24 21.62 6.84
CA ARG A 60 -0.94 22.91 6.96
C ARG A 60 0.04 24.09 7.01
N ASP A 61 1.16 23.92 7.71
CA ASP A 61 2.18 24.95 7.88
C ASP A 61 3.31 24.86 6.83
N ASN A 62 3.29 23.82 5.98
CA ASN A 62 4.24 23.57 4.91
C ASN A 62 5.67 23.34 5.40
N ASN A 63 5.81 22.74 6.59
CA ASN A 63 7.11 22.48 7.20
C ASN A 63 7.79 21.19 6.66
N GLY A 64 7.09 20.41 5.83
CA GLY A 64 7.57 19.17 5.26
C GLY A 64 7.13 17.91 6.02
N VAL A 65 6.29 18.05 7.04
CA VAL A 65 5.73 16.96 7.82
C VAL A 65 4.21 17.11 7.89
N ALA A 66 3.48 16.19 7.29
CA ALA A 66 2.03 16.20 7.29
C ALA A 66 1.45 15.46 8.52
N CYS A 67 0.26 15.91 8.96
CA CYS A 67 -0.50 15.25 10.03
C CYS A 67 0.26 15.04 11.34
N GLU A 68 1.03 16.05 11.73
CA GLU A 68 1.79 16.06 12.97
C GLU A 68 0.91 15.86 14.21
N VAL A 69 1.50 15.28 15.24
CA VAL A 69 1.02 15.37 16.62
C VAL A 69 1.88 16.43 17.31
N SER A 70 1.26 17.48 17.85
CA SER A 70 2.02 18.44 18.65
C SER A 70 2.49 17.77 19.95
N GLU A 71 3.70 18.07 20.39
CA GLU A 71 4.24 17.61 21.69
C GLU A 71 3.32 18.01 22.86
N ASP A 72 2.53 19.07 22.72
CA ASP A 72 1.50 19.48 23.68
C ASP A 72 0.34 18.46 23.86
N GLN A 73 0.33 17.36 23.08
CA GLN A 73 -0.62 16.24 23.20
C GLN A 73 0.01 14.97 23.82
N LEU A 74 1.22 15.08 24.37
CA LEU A 74 1.89 14.05 25.19
C LEU A 74 1.69 14.30 26.69
#